data_AF-A0A7V4PB42-F1
#
_entry.id   AF-A0A7V4PB42-F1
#
_cell.length_a   1.000
_cell.length_b   1.000
_cell.length_c   1.000
_cell.angle_alpha   90.00
_cell.angle_beta   90.00
_cell.angle_gamma   90.00
#
_symmetry.space_group_name_H-M   'P 1'
#
loop_
_entity.id
_entity.type
_entity.pdbx_description
1 polymer ?
#
loop_
_entity_poly.entity_id
_entity_poly.type
_entity_poly.pdbx_seq_one_letter_code
_entity_poly.pdbx_strand_id
1 'polypeptide(L)'
;MTKLSNSPVTVRKPRIVLCYPVEAKHIAQIAAVAPQAEIVDAGQEGVARELLAADLFCGHAKVPVPWDDVVRLGRLEWIQSSAAG
;
A
#
# COMPACT_ATOMS: atom_id res chain seq x y z
N MET A 1 -33.99 -25.06 3.10
CA MET A 1 -33.73 -23.65 2.76
C MET A 1 -32.80 -23.06 3.81
N THR A 2 -31.50 -23.09 3.55
CA THR A 2 -30.47 -22.60 4.49
C THR A 2 -30.38 -21.09 4.37
N LYS A 3 -30.62 -20.35 5.46
CA LYS A 3 -30.50 -18.89 5.49
C LYS A 3 -29.02 -18.51 5.33
N LEU A 4 -28.68 -17.84 4.23
CA LEU A 4 -27.40 -17.15 4.07
C LEU A 4 -27.37 -16.00 5.08
N SER A 5 -26.40 -16.00 6.00
CA SER A 5 -26.18 -14.92 6.94
C SER A 5 -25.58 -13.72 6.19
N ASN A 6 -26.36 -12.64 6.04
CA ASN A 6 -25.87 -11.34 5.57
C ASN A 6 -25.09 -10.66 6.70
N SER A 7 -23.87 -11.14 6.97
CA SER A 7 -22.90 -10.34 7.71
C SER A 7 -22.33 -9.31 6.74
N PRO A 8 -22.29 -8.01 7.08
CA PRO A 8 -21.66 -7.02 6.21
C PRO A 8 -20.18 -7.39 6.04
N VAL A 9 -19.77 -7.67 4.81
CA VAL A 9 -18.36 -7.76 4.46
C VAL A 9 -17.77 -6.38 4.69
N THR A 10 -16.94 -6.23 5.72
CA THR A 10 -16.17 -5.01 5.93
C THR A 10 -15.12 -4.91 4.84
N VAL A 11 -15.39 -4.11 3.81
CA VAL A 11 -14.41 -3.78 2.78
C VAL A 11 -13.29 -3.00 3.46
N ARG A 12 -12.09 -3.59 3.50
CA ARG A 12 -10.93 -2.93 4.08
C ARG A 12 -10.57 -1.70 3.24
N LYS A 13 -10.25 -0.61 3.90
CA LYS A 13 -9.65 0.59 3.30
C LYS A 13 -8.28 0.23 2.69
N PRO A 14 -8.06 0.32 1.37
CA PRO A 14 -6.76 0.00 0.77
C PRO A 14 -5.65 0.92 1.30
N ARG A 15 -4.48 0.38 1.62
CA ARG A 15 -3.30 1.15 2.06
C ARG A 15 -2.29 1.27 0.91
N ILE A 16 -2.08 2.50 0.43
CA ILE A 16 -1.11 2.85 -0.61
C ILE A 16 0.15 3.38 0.05
N VAL A 17 1.23 2.61 -0.01
CA VAL A 17 2.54 2.99 0.54
C VAL A 17 3.38 3.64 -0.56
N LEU A 18 3.94 4.80 -0.25
CA LEU A 18 4.81 5.57 -1.13
C LEU A 18 6.26 5.54 -0.62
N CYS A 19 7.23 5.39 -1.52
CA CYS A 19 8.66 5.50 -1.21
C CYS A 19 9.43 6.11 -2.39
N TYR A 20 9.33 7.41 -2.54
CA TYR A 20 10.11 8.23 -3.49
C TYR A 20 10.19 9.66 -2.92
N PRO A 21 10.78 10.66 -3.61
CA PRO A 21 10.68 12.06 -3.20
C PRO A 21 9.23 12.58 -3.27
N VAL A 22 8.39 12.14 -2.34
CA VAL A 22 6.98 12.49 -2.24
C VAL A 22 6.87 13.97 -1.86
N GLU A 23 5.91 14.65 -2.47
CA GLU A 23 5.56 16.04 -2.17
C GLU A 23 4.07 16.06 -1.83
N ALA A 24 3.62 17.08 -1.10
CA ALA A 24 2.21 17.24 -0.74
C ALA A 24 1.26 17.19 -1.96
N LYS A 25 1.70 17.71 -3.12
CA LYS A 25 0.94 17.65 -4.37
C LYS A 25 0.68 16.22 -4.86
N HIS A 26 1.65 15.31 -4.69
CA HIS A 26 1.52 13.91 -5.09
C HIS A 26 0.46 13.20 -4.23
N ILE A 27 0.52 13.41 -2.91
CA ILE A 27 -0.46 12.86 -1.96
C ILE A 27 -1.87 13.38 -2.30
N ALA A 28 -2.01 14.68 -2.53
CA ALA A 28 -3.29 15.29 -2.88
C ALA A 28 -3.87 14.72 -4.19
N GLN A 29 -3.03 14.53 -5.22
CA GLN A 29 -3.46 13.94 -6.49
C GLN A 29 -3.91 12.49 -6.35
N ILE A 30 -3.17 11.67 -5.59
CA ILE A 30 -3.54 10.27 -5.33
C ILE A 30 -4.84 10.22 -4.50
N ALA A 31 -4.98 11.08 -3.48
CA ALA A 31 -6.17 11.14 -2.63
C ALA A 31 -7.43 11.52 -3.42
N ALA A 32 -7.29 12.41 -4.41
CA ALA A 32 -8.40 12.84 -5.24
C ALA A 32 -8.97 11.71 -6.11
N VAL A 33 -8.12 10.79 -6.58
CA VAL A 33 -8.55 9.66 -7.44
C VAL A 33 -8.83 8.37 -6.66
N ALA A 34 -8.32 8.26 -5.43
CA ALA A 34 -8.53 7.12 -4.54
C ALA A 34 -8.96 7.59 -3.13
N PRO A 35 -10.12 8.26 -2.98
CA PRO A 35 -10.57 8.81 -1.69
C PRO A 35 -10.83 7.73 -0.63
N GLN A 36 -11.11 6.51 -1.06
CA GLN A 36 -11.26 5.34 -0.21
C GLN A 36 -9.93 4.76 0.27
N ALA A 37 -8.77 5.22 -0.22
CA ALA A 37 -7.48 4.68 0.18
C ALA A 37 -6.85 5.48 1.34
N GLU A 38 -6.02 4.81 2.13
CA GLU A 38 -5.10 5.45 3.06
C GLU A 38 -3.75 5.60 2.36
N ILE A 39 -3.24 6.83 2.27
CA ILE A 39 -1.96 7.12 1.62
C ILE A 39 -0.90 7.29 2.70
N VAL A 40 0.21 6.58 2.54
CA VAL A 40 1.28 6.51 3.53
C VAL A 40 2.57 6.88 2.84
N ASP A 41 3.04 8.10 3.08
CA ASP A 41 4.41 8.47 2.75
C ASP A 41 5.36 7.83 3.76
N ALA A 42 5.94 6.70 3.38
CA ALA A 42 6.78 5.91 4.28
C ALA A 42 8.24 6.35 4.25
N GLY A 43 8.68 7.09 3.22
CA GLY A 43 10.08 7.41 2.99
C GLY A 43 11.00 6.18 2.98
N GLN A 44 12.32 6.39 3.06
CA GLN A 44 13.28 5.28 3.14
C GLN A 44 13.33 4.66 4.55
N GLU A 45 13.01 5.43 5.60
CA GLU A 45 13.08 4.97 6.98
C GLU A 45 11.92 4.05 7.38
N GLY A 46 10.73 4.25 6.79
CA GLY A 46 9.52 3.51 7.12
C GLY A 46 9.17 2.38 6.17
N VAL A 47 9.63 2.41 4.91
CA VAL A 47 9.13 1.53 3.84
C VAL A 47 9.20 0.03 4.18
N ALA A 48 10.26 -0.43 4.85
CA ALA A 48 10.40 -1.84 5.22
C ALA A 48 9.29 -2.32 6.17
N ARG A 49 8.86 -1.48 7.11
CA ARG A 49 7.76 -1.77 8.03
C ARG A 49 6.40 -1.63 7.33
N GLU A 50 6.22 -0.55 6.59
CA GLU A 50 4.93 -0.23 5.97
C GLU A 50 4.52 -1.23 4.88
N LEU A 51 5.49 -1.82 4.16
CA LEU A 51 5.23 -2.84 3.14
C LEU A 51 4.57 -4.12 3.67
N LEU A 52 4.79 -4.49 4.94
CA LEU A 52 4.11 -5.63 5.58
C LEU A 52 2.59 -5.44 5.65
N ALA A 53 2.14 -4.18 5.62
CA ALA A 53 0.74 -3.80 5.69
C ALA A 53 0.27 -3.09 4.41
N ALA A 54 1.04 -3.09 3.32
CA ALA A 54 0.64 -2.44 2.08
C ALA A 54 -0.37 -3.29 1.30
N ASP A 55 -1.34 -2.62 0.68
CA ASP A 55 -2.16 -3.19 -0.39
C ASP A 55 -1.51 -2.87 -1.75
N LEU A 56 -1.03 -1.62 -1.90
CA LEU A 56 -0.38 -1.11 -3.09
C LEU A 56 0.92 -0.40 -2.71
N PHE A 57 1.96 -0.57 -3.53
CA PHE A 57 3.24 0.12 -3.36
C PHE A 57 3.60 0.93 -4.61
N CYS A 58 3.94 2.21 -4.43
CA CYS A 58 4.52 3.04 -5.48
C CYS A 58 5.83 3.66 -4.98
N GLY A 59 6.96 3.21 -5.52
CA GLY A 59 8.25 3.70 -5.03
C GLY A 59 9.44 2.86 -5.43
N HIS A 60 10.56 3.17 -4.78
CA HIS A 60 11.82 2.48 -4.91
C HIS A 60 12.54 2.48 -3.56
N ALA A 61 12.40 1.38 -2.83
CA ALA A 61 13.09 1.17 -1.56
C ALA A 61 14.59 0.97 -1.83
N LYS A 62 15.43 1.75 -1.14
CA LYS A 62 16.90 1.66 -1.16
C LYS A 62 17.45 1.02 0.11
N VAL A 63 16.57 0.53 0.96
CA VAL A 63 16.86 -0.15 2.22
C VAL A 63 16.46 -1.63 2.10
N PRO A 64 17.05 -2.53 2.91
CA PRO A 64 16.58 -3.90 2.99
C PRO A 64 15.09 -3.97 3.35
N VAL A 65 14.34 -4.76 2.59
CA VAL A 65 12.92 -5.04 2.82
C VAL A 65 12.77 -6.52 3.15
N PRO A 66 11.95 -6.91 4.16
CA PRO A 66 11.70 -8.30 4.50
C PRO A 66 10.74 -8.94 3.48
N TRP A 67 11.21 -9.15 2.24
CA TRP A 67 10.38 -9.61 1.12
C TRP A 67 9.71 -10.96 1.38
N ASP A 68 10.39 -11.89 2.04
CA ASP A 68 9.80 -13.18 2.40
C ASP A 68 8.55 -13.03 3.26
N ASP A 69 8.56 -12.08 4.20
CA ASP A 69 7.41 -11.78 5.06
C ASP A 69 6.30 -11.07 4.27
N VAL A 70 6.65 -10.12 3.39
CA VAL A 70 5.69 -9.43 2.51
C VAL A 70 4.96 -10.44 1.61
N VAL A 71 5.69 -11.37 0.99
CA VAL A 71 5.13 -12.43 0.15
C VAL A 71 4.29 -13.39 0.98
N ARG A 72 4.77 -13.84 2.14
CA ARG A 72 4.04 -14.76 3.03
C ARG A 72 2.72 -14.18 3.51
N LEU A 73 2.66 -12.87 3.76
CA LEU A 73 1.44 -12.19 4.18
C LEU A 73 0.40 -12.07 3.05
N GLY A 74 0.82 -12.15 1.78
CA GLY A 74 -0.08 -12.14 0.61
C GLY A 74 -0.96 -10.90 0.50
N ARG A 75 -0.60 -9.81 1.18
CA ARG A 75 -1.40 -8.59 1.26
C ARG A 75 -1.12 -7.60 0.12
N LEU A 76 0.14 -7.51 -0.29
CA LEU A 76 0.58 -6.59 -1.33
C LEU A 76 0.15 -7.13 -2.69
N GLU A 77 -0.77 -6.42 -3.34
CA GLU A 77 -1.39 -6.86 -4.60
C GLU A 77 -0.70 -6.27 -5.82
N TRP A 78 -0.08 -5.10 -5.69
CA TRP A 78 0.54 -4.40 -6.81
C TRP A 78 1.74 -3.55 -6.39
N ILE A 79 2.75 -3.55 -7.25
CA ILE A 79 3.96 -2.75 -7.12
C ILE A 79 4.13 -1.92 -8.40
N GLN A 80 4.34 -0.62 -8.22
CA GLN A 80 4.84 0.26 -9.26
C GLN A 80 6.19 0.84 -8.87
N SER A 81 7.19 0.55 -9.69
CA SER A 81 8.50 1.16 -9.54
C SER A 81 8.42 2.65 -9.90
N SER A 82 8.99 3.50 -9.06
CA SER A 82 9.24 4.91 -9.40
C SER A 82 10.62 5.15 -10.04
N ALA A 83 11.47 4.12 -10.10
CA ALA A 83 12.74 4.15 -10.81
C ALA A 83 12.56 3.60 -12.23
N ALA A 84 13.31 4.15 -13.19
CA ALA A 84 13.50 3.51 -14.48
C ALA A 84 14.41 2.29 -14.27
N GLY A 85 13.85 1.09 -14.38
CA GLY A 85 14.53 -0.19 -14.17
C GLY A 85 13.82 -1.31 -14.91
#